data_AF-A0A6N2I836-F1
#
_entry.id   AF-A0A6N2I836-F1
#
_cell.length_a   1.000
_cell.length_b   1.000
_cell.length_c   1.000
_cell.angle_alpha   90.00
_cell.angle_beta   90.00
_cell.angle_gamma   90.00
#
_symmetry.space_group_name_H-M   'P 1'
#
loop_
_entity.id
_entity.type
_entity.pdbx_description
1 polymer ?
#
loop_
_entity_poly.entity_id
_entity_poly.type
_entity_poly.pdbx_seq_one_letter_code
_entity_poly.pdbx_strand_id
1 'polypeptide(L)'
;MTYRRAVIPALLGGVLLTALLWWAGESLQALRLQGATDAIGGRAAAELERWLIPWSYEPPAGAWAGVDAPGGPAGGDGARYLALHGTALRIRFAAVFAFFLPGALLLIRGLPPVHGRMPATLLAVWTWGIVAGTLAVTVSAPWLIASYGHGSYRFLPRLASAIAAGRQILVVTALAAAAVAVLAARITAKGAGPLPRESVPARAARSAATAGTAVIALSLVVLSYQPVAAAIQTASPGSGPLAEPGDLLRQWLLLGAWSDPGGSDTGAWLLYRAADALLLVVVWWALRSLPGLLTRATVPAMAAGAVCATVLGLLAGQLLRAAATDGTGAHGGLPQLFAALGDGVPAALTCGLLAGIAAAVTLRAACRGSGPATGPRAP
;
A
#
# COMPACT_ATOMS: atom_id res chain seq x y z
N MET A 1 -3.19 -17.20 -18.88
CA MET A 1 -4.65 -16.94 -18.74
C MET A 1 -5.05 -15.91 -19.78
N THR A 2 -6.16 -16.10 -20.51
CA THR A 2 -6.63 -15.11 -21.49
C THR A 2 -7.12 -13.85 -20.79
N TYR A 3 -7.07 -12.70 -21.47
CA TYR A 3 -7.49 -11.41 -20.90
C TYR A 3 -8.94 -11.48 -20.37
N ARG A 4 -9.85 -12.02 -21.19
CA ARG A 4 -11.27 -12.22 -20.83
C ARG A 4 -11.48 -12.99 -19.53
N ARG A 5 -10.67 -14.02 -19.25
CA ARG A 5 -10.80 -14.82 -18.02
C ARG A 5 -10.26 -14.11 -16.79
N ALA A 6 -9.29 -13.20 -16.95
CA ALA A 6 -8.70 -12.44 -15.85
C ALA A 6 -9.48 -11.14 -15.53
N VAL A 7 -10.24 -10.60 -16.49
CA VAL A 7 -11.06 -9.38 -16.30
C VAL A 7 -12.19 -9.61 -15.30
N ILE A 8 -12.94 -10.71 -15.41
CA ILE A 8 -14.06 -11.03 -14.51
C ILE A 8 -13.64 -11.02 -13.02
N PRO A 9 -12.61 -11.77 -12.58
CA PRO A 9 -12.19 -11.75 -11.19
C PRO A 9 -11.63 -10.40 -10.74
N ALA A 10 -10.92 -9.67 -11.60
CA ALA A 10 -10.41 -8.35 -11.28
C ALA A 10 -11.55 -7.33 -11.08
N LEU A 11 -12.60 -7.39 -11.91
CA LEU A 11 -13.81 -6.59 -11.76
C LEU A 11 -14.55 -6.93 -10.45
N LEU A 12 -14.75 -8.22 -10.16
CA LEU A 12 -15.41 -8.64 -8.92
C LEU A 12 -14.66 -8.13 -7.68
N GLY A 13 -13.33 -8.27 -7.66
CA GLY A 13 -12.50 -7.73 -6.58
C GLY A 13 -12.59 -6.21 -6.48
N GLY A 14 -12.53 -5.49 -7.60
CA GLY A 14 -12.59 -4.03 -7.61
C GLY A 14 -13.93 -3.48 -7.15
N VAL A 15 -15.04 -4.06 -7.65
CA VAL A 15 -16.40 -3.71 -7.21
C VAL A 15 -16.56 -4.02 -5.72
N LEU A 16 -16.15 -5.20 -5.27
CA LEU A 16 -16.26 -5.59 -3.86
C LEU A 16 -15.43 -4.69 -2.95
N LEU A 17 -14.19 -4.38 -3.29
CA LEU A 17 -13.35 -3.48 -2.51
C LEU A 17 -14.00 -2.11 -2.37
N THR A 18 -14.49 -1.55 -3.48
CA THR A 18 -15.14 -0.24 -3.50
C THR A 18 -16.43 -0.26 -2.68
N ALA A 19 -17.26 -1.30 -2.84
CA ALA A 19 -18.51 -1.47 -2.12
C ALA A 19 -18.30 -1.67 -0.61
N LEU A 20 -17.28 -2.45 -0.20
CA LEU A 20 -16.95 -2.65 1.20
C LEU A 20 -16.47 -1.36 1.85
N LEU A 21 -15.62 -0.58 1.18
CA LEU A 21 -15.15 0.70 1.69
C LEU A 21 -16.28 1.73 1.77
N TRP A 22 -17.16 1.76 0.77
CA TRP A 22 -18.35 2.59 0.78
C TRP A 22 -19.25 2.22 1.96
N TRP A 23 -19.61 0.94 2.08
CA TRP A 23 -20.45 0.43 3.15
C TRP A 23 -19.86 0.68 4.54
N ALA A 24 -18.54 0.50 4.67
CA ALA A 24 -17.83 0.78 5.90
C ALA A 24 -17.90 2.28 6.28
N GLY A 25 -17.76 3.18 5.29
CA GLY A 25 -17.94 4.62 5.49
C GLY A 25 -19.35 5.00 5.95
N GLU A 26 -20.39 4.39 5.38
CA GLU A 26 -21.80 4.61 5.78
C GLU A 26 -22.12 4.05 7.16
N SER A 27 -21.37 3.03 7.62
CA SER A 27 -21.59 2.39 8.93
C SER A 27 -21.19 3.27 10.13
N LEU A 28 -20.61 4.44 9.88
CA LEU A 28 -20.18 5.38 10.92
C LEU A 28 -21.34 5.86 11.80
N GLN A 29 -22.51 6.10 11.22
CA GLN A 29 -23.71 6.50 11.97
C GLN A 29 -24.21 5.37 12.89
N ALA A 30 -24.11 4.13 12.44
CA ALA A 30 -24.49 2.96 13.23
C ALA A 30 -23.56 2.77 14.45
N LEU A 31 -22.27 3.09 14.32
CA LEU A 31 -21.29 3.01 15.41
C LEU A 31 -21.51 4.04 16.52
N ARG A 32 -22.18 5.16 16.21
CA ARG A 32 -22.53 6.21 17.18
C ARG A 32 -23.80 5.91 17.98
N LEU A 33 -24.57 4.89 17.56
CA LEU A 33 -25.74 4.45 18.32
C LEU A 33 -25.31 3.79 19.61
N GLN A 34 -26.05 4.07 20.69
CA GLN A 34 -25.75 3.56 22.02
C GLN A 34 -25.71 2.01 22.07
N GLY A 35 -26.58 1.35 21.29
CA GLY A 35 -26.57 -0.11 21.15
C GLY A 35 -25.28 -0.69 20.56
N ALA A 36 -24.58 0.06 19.69
CA ALA A 36 -23.28 -0.35 19.19
C ALA A 36 -22.21 -0.20 20.27
N THR A 37 -22.17 0.95 20.97
CA THR A 37 -21.22 1.15 22.07
C THR A 37 -21.41 0.15 23.21
N ASP A 38 -22.64 -0.30 23.46
CA ASP A 38 -22.97 -1.31 24.46
C ASP A 38 -22.54 -2.72 24.02
N ALA A 39 -22.62 -3.05 22.72
CA ALA A 39 -22.31 -4.38 22.19
C ALA A 39 -20.80 -4.63 21.97
N ILE A 40 -20.07 -3.66 21.41
CA ILE A 40 -18.64 -3.78 21.08
C ILE A 40 -17.73 -3.04 22.07
N GLY A 41 -18.31 -2.25 22.98
CA GLY A 41 -17.59 -1.43 23.95
C GLY A 41 -17.19 -0.07 23.39
N GLY A 42 -17.32 0.98 24.20
CA GLY A 42 -17.09 2.37 23.78
C GLY A 42 -15.68 2.64 23.21
N ARG A 43 -14.65 1.96 23.72
CA ARG A 43 -13.27 2.11 23.22
C ARG A 43 -13.10 1.53 21.81
N ALA A 44 -13.67 0.36 21.53
CA ALA A 44 -13.61 -0.26 20.22
C ALA A 44 -14.46 0.51 19.20
N ALA A 45 -15.64 0.99 19.62
CA ALA A 45 -16.50 1.84 18.79
C ALA A 45 -15.79 3.15 18.38
N ALA A 46 -15.17 3.87 19.33
CA ALA A 46 -14.41 5.09 19.03
C ALA A 46 -13.20 4.85 18.12
N GLU A 47 -12.64 3.64 18.13
CA GLU A 47 -11.53 3.28 17.28
C GLU A 47 -11.94 2.89 15.86
N LEU A 48 -13.01 2.11 15.73
CA LEU A 48 -13.64 1.84 14.45
C LEU A 48 -14.11 3.15 13.80
N GLU A 49 -14.68 4.07 14.57
CA GLU A 49 -15.01 5.40 14.08
C GLU A 49 -13.77 6.10 13.50
N ARG A 50 -12.64 6.13 14.22
CA ARG A 50 -11.39 6.72 13.73
C ARG A 50 -10.89 6.08 12.42
N TRP A 51 -11.09 4.78 12.22
CA TRP A 51 -10.69 4.10 10.98
C TRP A 51 -11.62 4.39 9.80
N LEU A 52 -12.89 4.70 10.08
CA LEU A 52 -13.95 4.87 9.09
C LEU A 52 -14.18 6.32 8.69
N ILE A 53 -13.85 7.30 9.55
CA ILE A 53 -13.92 8.75 9.26
C ILE A 53 -13.34 9.11 7.87
N PRO A 54 -12.20 8.55 7.43
CA PRO A 54 -11.66 8.88 6.11
C PRO A 54 -12.53 8.37 4.94
N TRP A 55 -13.39 7.38 5.16
CA TRP A 55 -14.22 6.76 4.13
C TRP A 55 -15.68 7.21 4.20
N SER A 56 -16.08 7.96 5.22
CA SER A 56 -17.45 8.42 5.41
C SER A 56 -17.78 9.67 4.59
N TYR A 57 -18.99 9.73 4.02
CA TYR A 57 -19.57 10.94 3.41
C TYR A 57 -19.93 12.03 4.42
N GLU A 58 -19.90 11.70 5.71
CA GLU A 58 -20.18 12.64 6.77
C GLU A 58 -18.99 13.60 6.97
N PRO A 59 -19.19 14.91 6.79
CA PRO A 59 -18.14 15.90 6.98
C PRO A 59 -17.85 16.07 8.48
N PRO A 60 -16.58 16.25 8.90
CA PRO A 60 -16.27 16.41 10.31
C PRO A 60 -16.84 17.72 10.87
N ALA A 61 -17.08 17.74 12.18
CA ALA A 61 -17.78 18.81 12.92
C ALA A 61 -17.30 20.25 12.59
N GLY A 62 -16.01 20.42 12.24
CA GLY A 62 -15.46 21.72 11.84
C GLY A 62 -15.95 22.29 10.50
N ALA A 63 -16.52 21.46 9.62
CA ALA A 63 -17.15 21.91 8.38
C ALA A 63 -18.52 22.60 8.62
N TRP A 64 -19.15 22.32 9.76
CA TRP A 64 -20.42 22.91 10.19
C TRP A 64 -20.24 24.24 10.94
N ALA A 65 -19.03 24.52 11.45
CA ALA A 65 -18.76 25.73 12.22
C ALA A 65 -18.94 27.05 11.44
N GLY A 66 -19.01 26.99 10.11
CA GLY A 66 -19.36 28.14 9.25
C GLY A 66 -20.86 28.29 8.96
N VAL A 67 -21.70 27.34 9.39
CA VAL A 67 -23.15 27.34 9.11
C VAL A 67 -23.94 28.02 10.25
N ASP A 68 -23.45 27.96 11.49
CA ASP A 68 -24.20 28.39 12.69
C ASP A 68 -23.62 29.63 13.40
N ALA A 69 -22.62 30.32 12.82
CA ALA A 69 -22.08 31.55 13.42
C ALA A 69 -23.04 32.73 13.16
N PRO A 70 -23.70 33.31 14.19
CA PRO A 70 -24.60 34.44 14.00
C PRO A 70 -23.77 35.67 13.62
N GLY A 71 -23.88 36.12 12.36
CA GLY A 71 -23.26 37.36 11.87
C GLY A 71 -22.14 37.23 10.83
N GLY A 72 -21.80 36.02 10.37
CA GLY A 72 -20.92 35.83 9.21
C GLY A 72 -21.65 36.09 7.88
N PRO A 73 -20.97 36.52 6.80
CA PRO A 73 -21.60 36.73 5.49
C PRO A 73 -22.36 35.47 5.06
N ALA A 74 -23.63 35.67 4.71
CA ALA A 74 -24.64 34.64 4.55
C ALA A 74 -24.23 33.42 3.68
N GLY A 75 -24.34 32.22 4.25
CA GLY A 75 -24.93 31.03 3.60
C GLY A 75 -24.25 30.36 2.40
N GLY A 76 -23.18 30.89 1.82
CA GLY A 76 -22.60 30.36 0.57
C GLY A 76 -21.42 29.39 0.74
N ASP A 77 -20.55 29.62 1.74
CA ASP A 77 -19.26 28.94 1.81
C ASP A 77 -19.35 27.51 2.37
N GLY A 78 -20.25 27.27 3.33
CA GLY A 78 -20.48 25.92 3.89
C GLY A 78 -20.93 24.92 2.83
N ALA A 79 -21.88 25.30 1.97
CA ALA A 79 -22.35 24.45 0.86
C ALA A 79 -21.23 24.14 -0.14
N ARG A 80 -20.32 25.10 -0.39
CA ARG A 80 -19.15 24.91 -1.27
C ARG A 80 -18.14 23.95 -0.66
N TYR A 81 -17.86 24.04 0.64
CA TYR A 81 -16.98 23.09 1.35
C TYR A 81 -17.56 21.67 1.40
N LEU A 82 -18.87 21.53 1.63
CA LEU A 82 -19.58 20.25 1.55
C LEU A 82 -19.52 19.64 0.15
N ALA A 83 -19.71 20.45 -0.89
CA ALA A 83 -19.59 20.00 -2.27
C ALA A 83 -18.15 19.53 -2.60
N LEU A 84 -17.12 20.21 -2.08
CA LEU A 84 -15.72 19.80 -2.22
C LEU A 84 -15.44 18.48 -1.49
N HIS A 85 -15.98 18.30 -0.28
CA HIS A 85 -15.86 17.06 0.48
C HIS A 85 -16.50 15.88 -0.27
N GLY A 86 -17.74 16.05 -0.75
CA GLY A 86 -18.44 15.05 -1.55
C GLY A 86 -17.71 14.73 -2.85
N THR A 87 -17.12 15.73 -3.50
CA THR A 87 -16.29 15.54 -4.71
C THR A 87 -15.04 14.72 -4.39
N ALA A 88 -14.37 15.01 -3.28
CA ALA A 88 -13.19 14.29 -2.86
C ALA A 88 -13.48 12.80 -2.67
N LEU A 89 -14.60 12.45 -2.02
CA LEU A 89 -14.97 11.05 -1.82
C LEU A 89 -15.36 10.34 -3.11
N ARG A 90 -16.08 11.01 -4.03
CA ARG A 90 -16.33 10.46 -5.37
C ARG A 90 -15.04 10.13 -6.10
N ILE A 91 -14.07 11.05 -6.06
CA ILE A 91 -12.73 10.84 -6.64
C ILE A 91 -12.04 9.67 -5.94
N ARG A 92 -12.09 9.58 -4.60
CA ARG A 92 -11.48 8.51 -3.83
C ARG A 92 -12.02 7.14 -4.24
N PHE A 93 -13.34 6.94 -4.21
CA PHE A 93 -13.95 5.65 -4.57
C PHE A 93 -13.69 5.27 -6.03
N ALA A 94 -13.80 6.25 -6.96
CA ALA A 94 -13.46 6.01 -8.36
C ALA A 94 -11.99 5.63 -8.54
N ALA A 95 -11.08 6.30 -7.83
CA ALA A 95 -9.65 6.03 -7.88
C ALA A 95 -9.29 4.65 -7.29
N VAL A 96 -9.94 4.21 -6.20
CA VAL A 96 -9.74 2.86 -5.66
C VAL A 96 -10.01 1.82 -6.75
N PHE A 97 -11.15 1.93 -7.42
CA PHE A 97 -11.52 1.03 -8.51
C PHE A 97 -10.53 1.11 -9.68
N ALA A 98 -10.21 2.33 -10.12
CA ALA A 98 -9.33 2.59 -11.26
C ALA A 98 -7.88 2.12 -11.05
N PHE A 99 -7.36 2.13 -9.81
CA PHE A 99 -6.04 1.60 -9.49
C PHE A 99 -6.04 0.10 -9.18
N PHE A 100 -7.09 -0.40 -8.52
CA PHE A 100 -7.20 -1.81 -8.18
C PHE A 100 -7.32 -2.68 -9.45
N LEU A 101 -8.24 -2.31 -10.35
CA LEU A 101 -8.58 -3.10 -11.53
C LEU A 101 -7.37 -3.45 -12.42
N PRO A 102 -6.54 -2.49 -12.90
CA PRO A 102 -5.42 -2.80 -13.78
C PRO A 102 -4.34 -3.63 -13.10
N GLY A 103 -4.05 -3.38 -11.82
CA GLY A 103 -3.03 -4.15 -11.11
C GLY A 103 -3.50 -5.56 -10.73
N ALA A 104 -4.75 -5.71 -10.27
CA ALA A 104 -5.35 -7.03 -10.04
C ALA A 104 -5.39 -7.85 -11.33
N LEU A 105 -5.75 -7.22 -12.47
CA LEU A 105 -5.73 -7.85 -13.77
C LEU A 105 -4.32 -8.31 -14.18
N LEU A 106 -3.32 -7.45 -14.00
CA LEU A 106 -1.93 -7.76 -14.30
C LEU A 106 -1.40 -8.90 -13.43
N LEU A 107 -1.71 -8.89 -12.13
CA LEU A 107 -1.29 -9.90 -11.16
C LEU A 107 -2.00 -11.24 -11.38
N ILE A 108 -3.32 -11.27 -11.58
CA ILE A 108 -4.08 -12.52 -11.83
C ILE A 108 -3.65 -13.14 -13.17
N ARG A 109 -3.39 -12.32 -14.18
CA ARG A 109 -2.91 -12.80 -15.47
C ARG A 109 -1.48 -13.34 -15.38
N GLY A 110 -0.60 -12.66 -14.63
CA GLY A 110 0.80 -13.03 -14.43
C GLY A 110 0.97 -14.24 -13.52
N LEU A 111 0.20 -14.30 -12.44
CA LEU A 111 0.17 -15.31 -11.37
C LEU A 111 -1.22 -15.97 -11.30
N PRO A 112 -1.63 -16.76 -12.30
CA PRO A 112 -2.91 -17.45 -12.25
C PRO A 112 -2.95 -18.44 -11.05
N PRO A 113 -4.03 -18.47 -10.25
CA PRO A 113 -4.10 -19.22 -9.00
C PRO A 113 -4.38 -20.72 -9.23
N VAL A 114 -3.43 -21.39 -9.89
CA VAL A 114 -3.46 -22.81 -10.22
C VAL A 114 -2.11 -23.44 -9.84
N HIS A 115 -2.09 -24.75 -9.52
CA HIS A 115 -0.86 -25.51 -9.25
C HIS A 115 0.02 -24.92 -8.12
N GLY A 116 -0.57 -24.62 -6.96
CA GLY A 116 0.17 -24.15 -5.78
C GLY A 116 0.47 -22.65 -5.74
N ARG A 117 0.03 -21.87 -6.75
CA ARG A 117 0.24 -20.42 -6.82
C ARG A 117 -0.82 -19.58 -6.09
N MET A 118 -1.89 -20.21 -5.61
CA MET A 118 -3.00 -19.55 -4.92
C MET A 118 -2.57 -18.61 -3.77
N PRO A 119 -1.69 -19.01 -2.83
CA PRO A 119 -1.27 -18.10 -1.76
C PRO A 119 -0.48 -16.90 -2.30
N ALA A 120 0.39 -17.10 -3.28
CA ALA A 120 1.15 -16.01 -3.89
C ALA A 120 0.24 -15.01 -4.62
N THR A 121 -0.75 -15.50 -5.37
CA THR A 121 -1.75 -14.63 -6.02
C THR A 121 -2.59 -13.88 -5.00
N LEU A 122 -3.03 -14.54 -3.93
CA LEU A 122 -3.81 -13.93 -2.85
C LEU A 122 -3.03 -12.80 -2.18
N LEU A 123 -1.80 -13.07 -1.75
CA LEU A 123 -0.94 -12.08 -1.10
C LEU A 123 -0.63 -10.90 -2.03
N ALA A 124 -0.37 -11.16 -3.32
CA ALA A 124 -0.11 -10.11 -4.29
C ALA A 124 -1.35 -9.23 -4.54
N VAL A 125 -2.52 -9.82 -4.77
CA VAL A 125 -3.75 -9.05 -5.00
C VAL A 125 -4.18 -8.30 -3.74
N TRP A 126 -4.00 -8.90 -2.57
CA TRP A 126 -4.28 -8.26 -1.27
C TRP A 126 -3.41 -7.04 -1.04
N THR A 127 -2.09 -7.19 -1.15
CA THR A 127 -1.14 -6.07 -0.97
C THR A 127 -1.32 -4.99 -2.04
N TRP A 128 -1.68 -5.37 -3.28
CA TRP A 128 -2.09 -4.40 -4.30
C TRP A 128 -3.36 -3.64 -3.94
N GLY A 129 -4.32 -4.25 -3.25
CA GLY A 129 -5.51 -3.56 -2.74
C GLY A 129 -5.18 -2.47 -1.73
N ILE A 130 -4.21 -2.71 -0.85
CA ILE A 130 -3.71 -1.71 0.11
C ILE A 130 -3.03 -0.55 -0.64
N VAL A 131 -2.23 -0.87 -1.66
CA VAL A 131 -1.59 0.12 -2.55
C VAL A 131 -2.63 0.98 -3.27
N ALA A 132 -3.64 0.36 -3.89
CA ALA A 132 -4.69 1.05 -4.63
C ALA A 132 -5.49 2.01 -3.72
N GLY A 133 -5.81 1.58 -2.49
CA GLY A 133 -6.43 2.42 -1.48
C GLY A 133 -5.57 3.62 -1.10
N THR A 134 -4.27 3.40 -0.88
CA THR A 134 -3.32 4.47 -0.55
C THR A 134 -3.21 5.49 -1.68
N LEU A 135 -3.09 5.02 -2.93
CA LEU A 135 -3.06 5.89 -4.11
C LEU A 135 -4.38 6.68 -4.26
N ALA A 136 -5.53 6.06 -4.02
CA ALA A 136 -6.81 6.74 -4.07
C ALA A 136 -6.94 7.87 -3.03
N VAL A 137 -6.45 7.62 -1.81
CA VAL A 137 -6.38 8.64 -0.75
C VAL A 137 -5.49 9.80 -1.17
N THR A 138 -4.32 9.53 -1.77
CA THR A 138 -3.41 10.57 -2.24
C THR A 138 -4.01 11.44 -3.34
N VAL A 139 -4.69 10.82 -4.30
CA VAL A 139 -5.34 11.53 -5.42
C VAL A 139 -6.51 12.37 -4.93
N SER A 140 -7.29 11.90 -3.95
CA SER A 140 -8.44 12.65 -3.46
C SER A 140 -8.10 13.76 -2.44
N ALA A 141 -6.90 13.71 -1.85
CA ALA A 141 -6.55 14.56 -0.73
C ALA A 141 -6.55 16.08 -1.02
N PRO A 142 -6.19 16.59 -2.22
CA PRO A 142 -6.29 18.02 -2.50
C PRO A 142 -7.69 18.59 -2.27
N TRP A 143 -8.72 17.86 -2.71
CA TRP A 143 -10.12 18.25 -2.52
C TRP A 143 -10.55 18.16 -1.06
N LEU A 144 -10.07 17.16 -0.30
CA LEU A 144 -10.32 17.08 1.14
C LEU A 144 -9.68 18.24 1.89
N ILE A 145 -8.43 18.58 1.59
CA ILE A 145 -7.74 19.69 2.25
C ILE A 145 -8.45 21.01 1.97
N ALA A 146 -8.87 21.23 0.72
CA ALA A 146 -9.68 22.38 0.34
C ALA A 146 -11.04 22.39 1.05
N SER A 147 -11.69 21.23 1.22
CA SER A 147 -12.99 21.12 1.92
C SER A 147 -12.94 21.54 3.38
N TYR A 148 -11.76 21.54 4.01
CA TYR A 148 -11.61 22.00 5.39
C TYR A 148 -11.48 23.53 5.52
N GLY A 149 -11.48 24.31 4.43
CA GLY A 149 -11.34 25.77 4.52
C GLY A 149 -9.95 26.27 4.92
N HIS A 150 -8.92 25.42 4.78
CA HIS A 150 -7.56 25.81 5.15
C HIS A 150 -6.78 26.19 3.90
N GLY A 151 -6.60 27.49 3.71
CA GLY A 151 -5.70 28.05 2.69
C GLY A 151 -4.25 27.67 2.96
N SER A 152 -3.63 27.01 1.98
CA SER A 152 -2.21 26.83 1.63
C SER A 152 -1.13 26.58 2.70
N TYR A 153 -1.18 27.15 3.90
CA TYR A 153 -0.02 27.23 4.80
C TYR A 153 0.39 25.91 5.48
N ARG A 154 -0.45 24.87 5.44
CA ARG A 154 -0.14 23.53 5.98
C ARG A 154 -0.74 22.39 5.15
N PHE A 155 -0.77 22.55 3.82
CA PHE A 155 -1.33 21.54 2.90
C PHE A 155 -0.64 20.17 3.06
N LEU A 156 0.69 20.18 3.20
CA LEU A 156 1.49 18.96 3.15
C LEU A 156 1.49 18.11 4.46
N PRO A 157 1.57 18.68 5.68
CA PRO A 157 1.33 17.91 6.91
C PRO A 157 -0.07 17.28 6.95
N ARG A 158 -1.04 17.92 6.30
CA ARG A 158 -2.42 17.44 6.20
C ARG A 158 -2.59 16.34 5.16
N LEU A 159 -1.84 16.42 4.06
CA LEU A 159 -1.71 15.34 3.10
C LEU A 159 -1.15 14.09 3.79
N ALA A 160 -0.11 14.25 4.61
CA ALA A 160 0.49 13.18 5.38
C ALA A 160 -0.49 12.57 6.40
N SER A 161 -1.22 13.39 7.16
CA SER A 161 -2.25 12.88 8.07
C SER A 161 -3.42 12.20 7.34
N ALA A 162 -3.79 12.69 6.15
CA ALA A 162 -4.85 12.10 5.34
C ALA A 162 -4.45 10.73 4.76
N ILE A 163 -3.18 10.56 4.37
CA ILE A 163 -2.61 9.28 3.91
C ILE A 163 -2.49 8.28 5.07
N ALA A 164 -2.18 8.77 6.27
CA ALA A 164 -2.10 7.95 7.47
C ALA A 164 -3.50 7.47 7.93
N ALA A 165 -4.54 8.27 7.72
CA ALA A 165 -5.88 7.98 8.19
C ALA A 165 -6.60 6.94 7.32
N GLY A 166 -7.17 5.89 7.94
CA GLY A 166 -8.07 4.93 7.28
C GLY A 166 -7.37 3.78 6.57
N ARG A 167 -6.10 3.51 6.89
CA ARG A 167 -5.32 2.38 6.35
C ARG A 167 -5.74 1.04 6.90
N GLN A 168 -6.26 1.01 8.12
CA GLN A 168 -6.64 -0.20 8.83
C GLN A 168 -7.78 -0.93 8.13
N ILE A 169 -8.83 -0.19 7.76
CA ILE A 169 -9.98 -0.75 7.05
C ILE A 169 -9.60 -1.23 5.65
N LEU A 170 -8.61 -0.61 5.00
CA LEU A 170 -8.08 -1.06 3.71
C LEU A 170 -7.46 -2.45 3.80
N VAL A 171 -6.75 -2.77 4.87
CA VAL A 171 -6.11 -4.09 5.02
C VAL A 171 -7.16 -5.20 5.01
N VAL A 172 -8.24 -5.03 5.77
CA VAL A 172 -9.32 -6.01 5.91
C VAL A 172 -10.16 -6.10 4.63
N THR A 173 -10.61 -4.95 4.11
CA THR A 173 -11.45 -4.90 2.91
C THR A 173 -10.70 -5.35 1.66
N ALA A 174 -9.41 -5.02 1.52
CA ALA A 174 -8.56 -5.53 0.45
C ALA A 174 -8.37 -7.05 0.55
N LEU A 175 -8.28 -7.61 1.75
CA LEU A 175 -8.14 -9.06 1.93
C LEU A 175 -9.40 -9.79 1.46
N ALA A 176 -10.57 -9.30 1.87
CA ALA A 176 -11.85 -9.86 1.44
C ALA A 176 -12.01 -9.76 -0.09
N ALA A 177 -11.70 -8.59 -0.68
CA ALA A 177 -11.71 -8.38 -2.11
C ALA A 177 -10.75 -9.31 -2.86
N ALA A 178 -9.53 -9.49 -2.35
CA ALA A 178 -8.53 -10.38 -2.91
C ALA A 178 -8.96 -11.85 -2.84
N ALA A 179 -9.56 -12.28 -1.73
CA ALA A 179 -10.08 -13.64 -1.57
C ALA A 179 -11.14 -13.95 -2.63
N VAL A 180 -12.12 -13.07 -2.81
CA VAL A 180 -13.15 -13.23 -3.84
C VAL A 180 -12.56 -13.20 -5.25
N ALA A 181 -11.66 -12.25 -5.55
CA ALA A 181 -10.99 -12.17 -6.84
C ALA A 181 -10.20 -13.45 -7.16
N VAL A 182 -9.45 -13.99 -6.19
CA VAL A 182 -8.65 -15.20 -6.38
C VAL A 182 -9.51 -16.46 -6.48
N LEU A 183 -10.59 -16.55 -5.72
CA LEU A 183 -11.55 -17.66 -5.84
C LEU A 183 -12.24 -17.63 -7.22
N ALA A 184 -12.72 -16.48 -7.67
CA ALA A 184 -13.28 -16.31 -8.99
C ALA A 184 -12.23 -16.61 -10.10
N ALA A 185 -10.99 -16.18 -9.91
CA ALA A 185 -9.89 -16.48 -10.83
C ALA A 185 -9.57 -17.98 -10.88
N ARG A 186 -9.63 -18.68 -9.73
CA ARG A 186 -9.45 -20.13 -9.66
C ARG A 186 -10.57 -20.86 -10.40
N ILE A 187 -11.82 -20.42 -10.22
CA ILE A 187 -12.98 -21.01 -10.90
C ILE A 187 -12.88 -20.81 -12.41
N THR A 188 -12.57 -19.58 -12.87
CA THR A 188 -12.43 -19.26 -14.29
C THR A 188 -11.19 -19.89 -14.95
N ALA A 189 -10.20 -20.29 -14.15
CA ALA A 189 -9.01 -21.01 -14.60
C ALA A 189 -9.17 -22.54 -14.60
N LYS A 190 -10.25 -23.11 -14.05
CA LYS A 190 -10.52 -24.55 -14.13
C LYS A 190 -10.56 -24.98 -15.61
N GLY A 191 -9.82 -26.05 -15.94
CA GLY A 191 -9.69 -26.55 -17.31
C GLY A 191 -8.69 -25.79 -18.18
N ALA A 192 -7.95 -24.80 -17.66
CA ALA A 192 -6.75 -24.31 -18.33
C ALA A 192 -5.66 -25.40 -18.22
N GLY A 193 -5.12 -25.81 -19.37
CA GLY A 193 -4.02 -26.78 -19.45
C GLY A 193 -2.77 -26.33 -18.67
N PRO A 194 -1.72 -27.18 -18.64
CA PRO A 194 -0.49 -26.87 -17.91
C PRO A 194 0.06 -25.50 -18.33
N LEU A 195 0.25 -24.64 -17.34
CA LEU A 195 0.72 -23.28 -17.58
C LEU A 195 2.21 -23.30 -17.94
N PRO A 196 2.65 -22.58 -18.99
CA PRO A 196 4.06 -22.47 -19.29
C PRO A 196 4.81 -21.86 -18.10
N ARG A 197 5.84 -22.56 -17.63
CA ARG A 197 6.82 -22.06 -16.67
C ARG A 197 8.02 -21.55 -17.45
N GLU A 198 8.42 -20.32 -17.20
CA GLU A 198 9.68 -19.79 -17.72
C GLU A 198 10.81 -20.41 -16.89
N SER A 199 11.62 -21.27 -17.51
CA SER A 199 12.76 -21.93 -16.86
C SER A 199 13.91 -20.93 -16.69
N VAL A 200 13.83 -20.13 -15.64
CA VAL A 200 14.87 -19.15 -15.31
C VAL A 200 16.01 -19.84 -14.55
N PRO A 201 17.27 -19.72 -15.01
CA PRO A 201 18.40 -20.30 -14.30
C PRO A 201 18.54 -19.70 -12.91
N ALA A 202 18.75 -20.55 -11.89
CA ALA A 202 18.75 -20.15 -10.49
C ALA A 202 19.75 -19.03 -10.15
N ARG A 203 20.88 -18.96 -10.87
CA ARG A 203 21.90 -17.92 -10.69
C ARG A 203 21.41 -16.54 -11.15
N ALA A 204 20.69 -16.48 -12.27
CA ALA A 204 20.11 -15.24 -12.78
C ALA A 204 18.96 -14.73 -11.90
N ALA A 205 18.14 -15.66 -11.37
CA ALA A 205 17.10 -15.31 -10.40
C ALA A 205 17.68 -14.76 -9.08
N ARG A 206 18.80 -15.34 -8.60
CA ARG A 206 19.50 -14.84 -7.41
C ARG A 206 20.13 -13.47 -7.65
N SER A 207 20.81 -13.24 -8.78
CA SER A 207 21.42 -11.94 -9.07
C SER A 207 20.37 -10.82 -9.23
N ALA A 208 19.22 -11.15 -9.85
CA ALA A 208 18.10 -10.23 -9.95
C ALA A 208 17.50 -9.90 -8.59
N ALA A 209 17.31 -10.91 -7.73
CA ALA A 209 16.83 -10.71 -6.37
C ALA A 209 17.80 -9.84 -5.56
N THR A 210 19.11 -10.11 -5.61
CA THR A 210 20.11 -9.32 -4.89
C THR A 210 20.16 -7.87 -5.35
N ALA A 211 20.03 -7.61 -6.66
CA ALA A 211 20.02 -6.25 -7.19
C ALA A 211 18.78 -5.47 -6.72
N GLY A 212 17.59 -6.07 -6.80
CA GLY A 212 16.36 -5.44 -6.31
C GLY A 212 16.39 -5.20 -4.80
N THR A 213 16.90 -6.14 -4.02
CA THR A 213 17.04 -5.96 -2.57
C THR A 213 18.11 -4.95 -2.20
N ALA A 214 19.17 -4.81 -2.98
CA ALA A 214 20.19 -3.80 -2.75
C ALA A 214 19.60 -2.38 -2.90
N VAL A 215 18.67 -2.17 -3.83
CA VAL A 215 17.95 -0.88 -3.95
C VAL A 215 17.15 -0.58 -2.68
N ILE A 216 16.46 -1.59 -2.13
CA ILE A 216 15.66 -1.41 -0.91
C ILE A 216 16.57 -1.24 0.30
N ALA A 217 17.65 -2.00 0.40
CA ALA A 217 18.65 -1.87 1.46
C ALA A 217 19.34 -0.50 1.42
N LEU A 218 19.68 0.00 0.24
CA LEU A 218 20.23 1.33 0.05
C LEU A 218 19.20 2.39 0.47
N SER A 219 17.94 2.24 0.06
CA SER A 219 16.86 3.14 0.50
C SER A 219 16.70 3.13 2.02
N LEU A 220 16.71 1.95 2.64
CA LEU A 220 16.70 1.75 4.08
C LEU A 220 17.84 2.49 4.76
N VAL A 221 19.08 2.24 4.33
CA VAL A 221 20.28 2.82 4.95
C VAL A 221 20.33 4.33 4.75
N VAL A 222 20.03 4.82 3.55
CA VAL A 222 20.05 6.25 3.24
C VAL A 222 18.92 6.99 3.94
N LEU A 223 17.70 6.46 3.96
CA LEU A 223 16.54 7.12 4.59
C LEU A 223 16.53 6.98 6.10
N SER A 224 17.11 5.90 6.66
CA SER A 224 17.27 5.75 8.12
C SER A 224 18.51 6.43 8.69
N TYR A 225 19.39 7.00 7.86
CA TYR A 225 20.56 7.73 8.36
C TYR A 225 20.14 9.10 8.87
N GLN A 226 20.25 9.31 10.18
CA GLN A 226 19.81 10.52 10.88
C GLN A 226 20.27 11.85 10.25
N PRO A 227 21.53 11.98 9.76
CA PRO A 227 21.98 13.19 9.05
C PRO A 227 21.27 13.41 7.72
N VAL A 228 20.91 12.34 7.00
CA VAL A 228 20.15 12.43 5.75
C VAL A 228 18.69 12.73 6.03
N ALA A 229 18.08 12.11 7.05
CA ALA A 229 16.74 12.46 7.51
C ALA A 229 16.68 13.93 7.97
N ALA A 230 17.69 14.40 8.72
CA ALA A 230 17.82 15.79 9.13
C ALA A 230 18.03 16.71 7.92
N ALA A 231 18.91 16.34 6.97
CA ALA A 231 19.13 17.10 5.75
C ALA A 231 17.88 17.17 4.88
N ILE A 232 17.11 16.09 4.78
CA ILE A 232 15.78 16.04 4.13
C ILE A 232 14.78 16.89 4.93
N GLN A 233 14.85 16.94 6.26
CA GLN A 233 13.99 17.79 7.08
C GLN A 233 14.32 19.29 6.95
N THR A 234 15.60 19.64 6.75
CA THR A 234 16.08 21.03 6.61
C THR A 234 16.20 21.50 5.17
N ALA A 235 16.16 20.59 4.20
CA ALA A 235 16.14 20.92 2.77
C ALA A 235 14.78 21.54 2.43
N SER A 236 14.71 22.87 2.51
CA SER A 236 13.69 23.64 1.83
C SER A 236 14.23 23.95 0.43
N PRO A 237 13.69 23.35 -0.64
CA PRO A 237 13.97 23.85 -1.98
C PRO A 237 13.43 25.29 -1.99
N GLY A 238 14.33 26.27 -2.05
CA GLY A 238 13.97 27.70 -1.95
C GLY A 238 12.96 28.15 -3.00
N SER A 239 12.61 29.44 -3.02
CA SER A 239 11.59 29.98 -3.94
C SER A 239 11.93 29.72 -5.42
N GLY A 240 11.30 28.71 -6.02
CA GLY A 240 11.50 28.30 -7.41
C GLY A 240 10.47 27.28 -7.86
N PRO A 241 10.37 26.99 -9.16
CA PRO A 241 9.33 26.10 -9.72
C PRO A 241 9.45 24.63 -9.27
N LEU A 242 10.58 24.26 -8.66
CA LEU A 242 10.84 22.93 -8.10
C LEU A 242 10.67 22.87 -6.56
N ALA A 243 10.24 23.98 -5.93
CA ALA A 243 10.03 24.05 -4.49
C ALA A 243 8.92 23.10 -4.03
N GLU A 244 7.73 23.24 -4.62
CA GLU A 244 6.59 22.37 -4.33
C GLU A 244 6.82 20.88 -4.61
N PRO A 245 7.34 20.45 -5.79
CA PRO A 245 7.58 19.03 -6.05
C PRO A 245 8.72 18.46 -5.19
N GLY A 246 9.72 19.26 -4.82
CA GLY A 246 10.79 18.87 -3.91
C GLY A 246 10.27 18.62 -2.49
N ASP A 247 9.39 19.49 -1.97
CA ASP A 247 8.73 19.30 -0.68
C ASP A 247 7.76 18.10 -0.68
N LEU A 248 7.02 17.89 -1.78
CA LEU A 248 6.18 16.69 -1.96
C LEU A 248 7.01 15.40 -1.91
N LEU A 249 8.15 15.35 -2.60
CA LEU A 249 9.04 14.20 -2.59
C LEU A 249 9.62 13.97 -1.19
N ARG A 250 10.05 15.04 -0.52
CA ARG A 250 10.56 15.04 0.87
C ARG A 250 9.54 14.43 1.84
N GLN A 251 8.28 14.86 1.79
CA GLN A 251 7.23 14.31 2.65
C GLN A 251 6.74 12.93 2.21
N TRP A 252 6.77 12.62 0.92
CA TRP A 252 6.52 11.26 0.42
C TRP A 252 7.55 10.26 0.97
N LEU A 253 8.80 10.69 1.09
CA LEU A 253 9.88 9.93 1.72
C LEU A 253 9.72 9.86 3.26
N LEU A 254 9.31 10.95 3.92
CA LEU A 254 9.06 10.97 5.37
C LEU A 254 7.83 10.12 5.79
N LEU A 255 6.79 10.06 4.95
CA LEU A 255 5.64 9.14 5.07
C LEU A 255 6.02 7.66 4.87
N GLY A 256 7.24 7.44 4.36
CA GLY A 256 7.86 6.13 4.23
C GLY A 256 8.14 5.42 5.54
N ALA A 257 8.03 6.12 6.68
CA ALA A 257 8.19 5.56 8.02
C ALA A 257 9.44 4.69 8.20
N TRP A 258 10.55 5.06 7.55
CA TRP A 258 11.88 4.59 7.92
C TRP A 258 12.35 5.42 9.11
N SER A 259 11.66 5.30 10.24
CA SER A 259 12.01 6.05 11.45
C SER A 259 13.36 5.59 12.01
N ASP A 260 14.10 6.48 12.63
CA ASP A 260 15.26 6.11 13.45
C ASP A 260 14.74 5.45 14.74
N PRO A 261 15.42 4.44 15.33
CA PRO A 261 15.15 4.00 16.69
C PRO A 261 15.31 5.17 17.68
N GLY A 262 14.24 5.93 17.89
CA GLY A 262 14.13 6.97 18.90
C GLY A 262 13.99 6.33 20.28
N GLY A 263 15.07 5.79 20.82
CA GLY A 263 15.13 5.24 22.17
C GLY A 263 16.54 4.83 22.54
N SER A 264 16.98 5.19 23.75
CA SER A 264 18.27 4.80 24.33
C SER A 264 18.34 3.31 24.71
N ASP A 265 17.27 2.55 24.45
CA ASP A 265 17.13 1.17 24.88
C ASP A 265 17.55 0.20 23.77
N THR A 266 18.56 -0.63 24.08
CA THR A 266 19.23 -1.49 23.09
C THR A 266 18.28 -2.55 22.53
N GLY A 267 17.28 -2.97 23.31
CA GLY A 267 16.25 -3.91 22.89
C GLY A 267 15.32 -3.35 21.80
N ALA A 268 14.90 -2.08 21.94
CA ALA A 268 14.07 -1.41 20.94
C ALA A 268 14.82 -1.23 19.61
N TRP A 269 16.12 -0.92 19.69
CA TRP A 269 17.00 -0.81 18.52
C TRP A 269 17.14 -2.15 17.78
N LEU A 270 17.40 -3.25 18.51
CA LEU A 270 17.52 -4.59 17.92
C LEU A 270 16.22 -5.06 17.27
N LEU A 271 15.09 -4.84 17.93
CA LEU A 271 13.77 -5.17 17.38
C LEU A 271 13.49 -4.39 16.09
N TYR A 272 13.88 -3.11 16.05
CA TYR A 272 13.73 -2.28 14.85
C TYR A 272 14.56 -2.83 13.67
N ARG A 273 15.84 -3.17 13.92
CA ARG A 273 16.72 -3.76 12.90
C ARG A 273 16.31 -5.18 12.49
N ALA A 274 15.71 -5.94 13.41
CA ALA A 274 15.14 -7.25 13.09
C ALA A 274 13.96 -7.13 12.11
N ALA A 275 13.12 -6.10 12.25
CA ALA A 275 12.05 -5.81 11.30
C ALA A 275 12.58 -5.41 9.92
N ASP A 276 13.65 -4.61 9.84
CA ASP A 276 14.33 -4.27 8.58
C ASP A 276 14.91 -5.51 7.90
N ALA A 277 15.58 -6.37 8.67
CA ALA A 277 16.14 -7.63 8.16
C ALA A 277 15.03 -8.57 7.65
N LEU A 278 13.91 -8.68 8.37
CA LEU A 278 12.76 -9.46 7.95
C LEU A 278 12.19 -8.96 6.62
N LEU A 279 12.04 -7.64 6.47
CA LEU A 279 11.62 -7.01 5.21
C LEU A 279 12.57 -7.40 4.07
N LEU A 280 13.89 -7.25 4.26
CA LEU A 280 14.88 -7.59 3.24
C LEU A 280 14.84 -9.07 2.86
N VAL A 281 14.69 -9.97 3.84
CA VAL A 281 14.57 -11.42 3.61
C VAL A 281 13.30 -11.74 2.83
N VAL A 282 12.16 -11.17 3.21
CA VAL A 282 10.87 -11.37 2.51
C VAL A 282 10.97 -10.89 1.07
N VAL A 283 11.52 -9.69 0.85
CA VAL A 283 11.64 -9.13 -0.50
C VAL A 283 12.63 -9.94 -1.34
N TRP A 284 13.77 -10.33 -0.79
CA TRP A 284 14.74 -11.18 -1.48
C TRP A 284 14.11 -12.50 -1.92
N TRP A 285 13.39 -13.15 -1.00
CA TRP A 285 12.72 -14.41 -1.27
C TRP A 285 11.63 -14.28 -2.34
N ALA A 286 10.83 -13.22 -2.25
CA ALA A 286 9.79 -12.92 -3.23
C ALA A 286 10.37 -12.63 -4.61
N LEU A 287 11.37 -11.75 -4.72
CA LEU A 287 12.04 -11.42 -5.99
C LEU A 287 12.75 -12.63 -6.60
N ARG A 288 13.29 -13.52 -5.77
CA ARG A 288 13.92 -14.76 -6.23
C ARG A 288 12.90 -15.75 -6.80
N SER A 289 11.71 -15.83 -6.22
CA SER A 289 10.66 -16.77 -6.63
C SER A 289 9.75 -16.24 -7.75
N LEU A 290 9.57 -14.92 -7.84
CA LEU A 290 8.72 -14.23 -8.82
C LEU A 290 8.99 -14.67 -10.27
N PRO A 291 10.23 -14.73 -10.78
CA PRO A 291 10.49 -15.14 -12.16
C PRO A 291 10.01 -16.55 -12.49
N GLY A 292 10.05 -17.49 -11.53
CA GLY A 292 9.56 -18.86 -11.71
C GLY A 292 8.05 -19.03 -11.47
N LEU A 293 7.44 -18.10 -10.72
CA LEU A 293 6.00 -18.09 -10.44
C LEU A 293 5.21 -17.39 -11.56
N LEU A 294 5.80 -16.36 -12.17
CA LEU A 294 5.18 -15.63 -13.26
C LEU A 294 5.08 -16.50 -14.53
N THR A 295 3.99 -16.29 -15.25
CA THR A 295 3.82 -16.88 -16.60
C THR A 295 4.70 -16.19 -17.65
N ARG A 296 5.06 -14.91 -17.42
CA ARG A 296 6.06 -14.14 -18.17
C ARG A 296 6.70 -13.10 -17.25
N ALA A 297 8.03 -13.07 -17.20
CA ALA A 297 8.78 -12.07 -16.43
C ALA A 297 8.86 -10.72 -17.17
N THR A 298 7.74 -9.99 -17.24
CA THR A 298 7.72 -8.62 -17.80
C THR A 298 8.12 -7.59 -16.75
N VAL A 299 8.67 -6.45 -17.19
CA VAL A 299 9.01 -5.33 -16.30
C VAL A 299 7.84 -4.90 -15.40
N PRO A 300 6.60 -4.67 -15.92
CA PRO A 300 5.50 -4.24 -15.05
C PRO A 300 5.02 -5.34 -14.10
N ALA A 301 5.14 -6.62 -14.47
CA ALA A 301 4.82 -7.73 -13.56
C ALA A 301 5.85 -7.88 -12.43
N MET A 302 7.13 -7.72 -12.75
CA MET A 302 8.21 -7.71 -11.76
C MET A 302 8.10 -6.48 -10.85
N ALA A 303 7.79 -5.30 -11.39
CA ALA A 303 7.59 -4.08 -10.62
C ALA A 303 6.39 -4.19 -9.67
N ALA A 304 5.23 -4.61 -10.16
CA ALA A 304 4.05 -4.84 -9.32
C ALA A 304 4.31 -5.91 -8.25
N GLY A 305 4.98 -7.02 -8.60
CA GLY A 305 5.36 -8.06 -7.65
C GLY A 305 6.33 -7.58 -6.57
N ALA A 306 7.29 -6.72 -6.93
CA ALA A 306 8.24 -6.12 -5.99
C ALA A 306 7.57 -5.13 -5.04
N VAL A 307 6.62 -4.32 -5.53
CA VAL A 307 5.76 -3.48 -4.69
C VAL A 307 4.93 -4.34 -3.74
N CYS A 308 4.31 -5.42 -4.21
CA CYS A 308 3.55 -6.34 -3.36
C CYS A 308 4.45 -6.98 -2.28
N ALA A 309 5.68 -7.38 -2.64
CA ALA A 309 6.64 -7.99 -1.72
C ALA A 309 7.16 -7.01 -0.66
N THR A 310 7.40 -5.75 -1.03
CA THR A 310 7.83 -4.70 -0.10
C THR A 310 6.73 -4.35 0.88
N VAL A 311 5.49 -4.19 0.42
CA VAL A 311 4.33 -4.00 1.31
C VAL A 311 4.17 -5.21 2.24
N LEU A 312 4.27 -6.44 1.73
CA LEU A 312 4.17 -7.64 2.56
C LEU A 312 5.26 -7.70 3.63
N GLY A 313 6.50 -7.35 3.30
CA GLY A 313 7.59 -7.31 4.26
C GLY A 313 7.43 -6.22 5.31
N LEU A 314 6.86 -5.06 4.94
CA LEU A 314 6.52 -4.00 5.90
C LEU A 314 5.45 -4.46 6.89
N LEU A 315 4.40 -5.12 6.39
CA LEU A 315 3.35 -5.72 7.22
C LEU A 315 3.94 -6.77 8.17
N ALA A 316 4.83 -7.63 7.69
CA ALA A 316 5.50 -8.63 8.51
C ALA A 316 6.38 -7.98 9.61
N GLY A 317 7.11 -6.91 9.28
CA GLY A 317 7.89 -6.15 10.25
C GLY A 317 7.03 -5.37 11.26
N GLN A 318 5.84 -4.91 10.87
CA GLN A 318 4.86 -4.29 11.77
C GLN A 318 4.29 -5.32 12.75
N LEU A 319 3.93 -6.52 12.26
CA LEU A 319 3.45 -7.61 13.12
C LEU A 319 4.52 -8.08 14.11
N LEU A 320 5.78 -8.19 13.68
CA LEU A 320 6.89 -8.52 14.57
C LEU A 320 7.06 -7.50 15.70
N ARG A 321 7.01 -6.21 15.36
CA ARG A 321 7.12 -5.12 16.34
C ARG A 321 5.97 -5.15 17.34
N ALA A 322 4.75 -5.31 16.84
CA ALA A 322 3.57 -5.35 17.69
C ALA A 322 3.59 -6.55 18.66
N ALA A 323 3.92 -7.75 18.16
CA ALA A 323 4.05 -8.94 18.98
C ALA A 323 5.13 -8.81 20.08
N ALA A 324 6.21 -8.09 19.81
CA ALA A 324 7.27 -7.86 20.77
C ALA A 324 6.91 -6.79 21.83
N THR A 325 6.07 -5.81 21.50
CA THR A 325 5.60 -4.78 22.45
C THR A 325 4.48 -5.25 23.38
N ASP A 326 3.68 -6.24 22.96
CA ASP A 326 2.55 -6.77 23.74
C ASP A 326 2.97 -7.52 25.03
N GLY A 327 4.27 -7.80 25.23
CA GLY A 327 4.79 -8.48 26.42
C GLY A 327 4.82 -7.66 27.72
N THR A 328 4.58 -6.34 27.68
CA THR A 328 4.76 -5.46 28.85
C THR A 328 3.50 -4.73 29.34
N GLY A 329 2.35 -4.90 28.68
CA GLY A 329 1.11 -4.25 29.12
C GLY A 329 -0.14 -4.88 28.52
N ALA A 330 -0.81 -5.72 29.30
CA ALA A 330 -2.02 -6.47 28.92
C ALA A 330 -3.28 -5.61 28.61
N HIS A 331 -3.16 -4.34 28.19
CA HIS A 331 -4.27 -3.40 27.99
C HIS A 331 -4.27 -2.65 26.63
N GLY A 332 -3.46 -3.07 25.65
CA GLY A 332 -3.34 -2.43 24.32
C GLY A 332 -3.36 -3.35 23.07
N GLY A 333 -3.60 -4.65 23.25
CA GLY A 333 -3.16 -5.73 22.33
C GLY A 333 -3.94 -6.01 21.03
N LEU A 334 -4.55 -5.00 20.41
CA LEU A 334 -5.25 -5.09 19.11
C LEU A 334 -5.26 -3.71 18.42
N PRO A 335 -5.63 -2.61 19.11
CA PRO A 335 -5.60 -1.29 18.51
C PRO A 335 -4.20 -0.83 18.08
N GLN A 336 -3.17 -1.19 18.85
CA GLN A 336 -1.78 -0.84 18.56
C GLN A 336 -1.18 -1.67 17.41
N LEU A 337 -1.63 -2.93 17.25
CA LEU A 337 -1.37 -3.78 16.08
C LEU A 337 -1.85 -3.09 14.79
N PHE A 338 -3.07 -2.55 14.80
CA PHE A 338 -3.68 -1.90 13.64
C PHE A 338 -3.21 -0.45 13.44
N ALA A 339 -2.76 0.26 14.47
CA ALA A 339 -2.33 1.66 14.37
C ALA A 339 -1.16 1.87 13.37
N ALA A 340 -0.19 0.95 13.35
CA ALA A 340 0.96 1.00 12.44
C ALA A 340 0.71 0.34 11.07
N LEU A 341 -0.45 -0.33 10.92
CA LEU A 341 -0.72 -1.24 9.81
C LEU A 341 -0.94 -0.45 8.52
N GLY A 342 -0.03 -0.68 7.57
CA GLY A 342 0.01 0.04 6.30
C GLY A 342 1.06 1.14 6.24
N ASP A 343 1.73 1.52 7.34
CA ASP A 343 2.83 2.50 7.35
C ASP A 343 3.93 2.18 6.32
N GLY A 344 4.47 3.21 5.67
CA GLY A 344 5.51 3.05 4.66
C GLY A 344 5.06 2.63 3.25
N VAL A 345 3.77 2.38 2.98
CA VAL A 345 3.26 2.04 1.63
C VAL A 345 3.70 3.03 0.51
N PRO A 346 3.71 4.36 0.70
CA PRO A 346 4.26 5.31 -0.28
C PRO A 346 5.73 5.08 -0.64
N ALA A 347 6.56 4.74 0.36
CA ALA A 347 7.96 4.39 0.14
C ALA A 347 8.11 2.99 -0.48
N ALA A 348 7.28 2.03 -0.06
CA ALA A 348 7.23 0.70 -0.68
C ALA A 348 6.86 0.78 -2.15
N LEU A 349 5.97 1.70 -2.53
CA LEU A 349 5.61 1.95 -3.92
C LEU A 349 6.83 2.42 -4.73
N THR A 350 7.49 3.50 -4.29
CA THR A 350 8.64 4.06 -5.02
C THR A 350 9.83 3.10 -5.04
N CYS A 351 10.22 2.59 -3.88
CA CYS A 351 11.38 1.72 -3.74
C CYS A 351 11.12 0.33 -4.33
N GLY A 352 9.91 -0.20 -4.16
CA GLY A 352 9.48 -1.46 -4.76
C GLY A 352 9.41 -1.40 -6.29
N LEU A 353 8.93 -0.30 -6.87
CA LEU A 353 8.97 -0.09 -8.32
C LEU A 353 10.42 -0.09 -8.83
N LEU A 354 11.31 0.70 -8.21
CA LEU A 354 12.73 0.76 -8.58
C LEU A 354 13.41 -0.61 -8.42
N ALA A 355 13.16 -1.31 -7.32
CA ALA A 355 13.67 -2.64 -7.06
C ALA A 355 13.22 -3.66 -8.11
N GLY A 356 11.95 -3.64 -8.50
CA GLY A 356 11.41 -4.52 -9.53
C GLY A 356 11.94 -4.20 -10.93
N ILE A 357 12.16 -2.93 -11.26
CA ILE A 357 12.81 -2.52 -12.51
C ILE A 357 14.25 -3.02 -12.53
N ALA A 358 15.02 -2.78 -11.46
CA ALA A 358 16.41 -3.23 -11.34
C ALA A 358 16.50 -4.77 -11.45
N ALA A 359 15.61 -5.50 -10.77
CA ALA A 359 15.52 -6.95 -10.86
C ALA A 359 15.17 -7.43 -12.28
N ALA A 360 14.26 -6.75 -12.98
CA ALA A 360 13.90 -7.12 -14.35
C ALA A 360 15.04 -6.86 -15.36
N VAL A 361 15.75 -5.73 -15.22
CA VAL A 361 16.90 -5.38 -16.07
C VAL A 361 18.06 -6.35 -15.84
N THR A 362 18.39 -6.63 -14.59
CA THR A 362 19.45 -7.57 -14.22
C THR A 362 19.14 -9.00 -14.64
N LEU A 363 17.88 -9.43 -14.54
CA LEU A 363 17.44 -10.73 -15.06
C LEU A 363 17.63 -10.82 -16.58
N ARG A 364 17.23 -9.78 -17.32
CA ARG A 364 17.41 -9.72 -18.79
C ARG A 364 18.89 -9.73 -19.16
N ALA A 365 19.73 -9.02 -18.43
CA ALA A 365 21.18 -9.00 -18.65
C ALA A 365 21.81 -10.38 -18.37
N ALA A 366 21.45 -11.02 -17.26
CA ALA A 366 21.98 -12.32 -16.87
C ALA A 366 21.57 -13.44 -17.84
N CYS A 367 20.34 -13.43 -18.36
CA CYS A 367 19.90 -14.42 -19.35
C CYS A 367 20.52 -14.20 -20.74
N ARG A 368 20.90 -12.97 -21.09
CA ARG A 368 21.62 -12.67 -22.34
C ARG A 368 23.08 -13.13 -22.32
N GLY A 369 23.71 -13.15 -21.14
CA GLY A 369 25.09 -13.62 -20.97
C GLY A 369 25.26 -15.14 -21.05
N SER A 370 24.19 -15.91 -20.87
CA SER A 370 24.14 -17.37 -21.07
C SER A 370 23.83 -17.71 -22.53
N GLY A 371 24.72 -17.31 -23.46
CA GLY A 371 24.69 -17.73 -24.86
C GLY A 371 24.87 -19.25 -25.02
N PRO A 372 24.46 -19.82 -26.16
CA PRO A 372 24.41 -21.27 -26.36
C PRO A 372 25.80 -21.89 -26.16
N ALA A 373 25.88 -22.87 -25.26
CA ALA A 373 26.99 -23.82 -25.28
C ALA A 373 27.02 -24.43 -26.68
N THR A 374 28.08 -24.10 -27.42
CA THR A 374 28.43 -24.70 -28.70
C THR A 374 28.35 -26.21 -28.54
N GLY A 375 27.38 -26.82 -29.23
CA GLY A 375 27.18 -28.26 -29.21
C GLY A 375 28.44 -28.99 -29.70
N PRO A 376 28.70 -30.21 -29.22
CA PRO A 376 29.70 -31.06 -29.84
C PRO A 376 29.24 -31.34 -31.28
N ARG A 377 30.06 -30.94 -32.25
CA ARG A 377 29.99 -31.49 -33.61
C ARG A 377 30.30 -32.98 -33.49
N ALA A 378 29.38 -33.79 -33.99
CA ALA A 378 29.61 -35.19 -34.36
C ALA A 378 29.21 -35.33 -35.84
N PRO A 379 29.68 -36.36 -36.55
CA PRO A 379 30.63 -37.40 -36.14
C PRO A 379 32.10 -37.10 -36.48
#